data_AF-G1V733-F1
#
_entry.id   AF-G1V733-F1
#
_cell.length_a   1.000
_cell.length_b   1.000
_cell.length_c   1.000
_cell.angle_alpha   90.00
_cell.angle_beta   90.00
_cell.angle_gamma   90.00
#
_symmetry.space_group_name_H-M   'P 1'
#
loop_
_entity.id
_entity.type
_entity.pdbx_description
1 polymer ?
#
loop_
_entity_poly.entity_id
_entity_poly.type
_entity_poly.pdbx_seq_one_letter_code
_entity_poly.pdbx_strand_id
1 'polypeptide(L)'
;MAGQLLADMTTMARESRKWNLSIGLYTQSIDDIPKIIIELATTILILGAGTEQSIEDMTERFGLNGACSYALAHLGKPGPAGSNLVGIFRTGAGKSQLVLSLTIGGQALWAFSTTTEDVTIRNSLYKRMEPSEALRRLAIRFPGGSAKSEVERRRMRVTDQSAADDVLVNVLHEIVHEIEAM
;
A
#
# COMPACT_ATOMS: atom_id res chain seq x y z
N MET A 1 -18.38 5.40 -24.92
CA MET A 1 -17.52 5.94 -23.84
C MET A 1 -16.27 5.07 -23.61
N ALA A 2 -16.40 3.77 -23.34
CA ALA A 2 -15.24 2.88 -23.11
C ALA A 2 -14.24 2.80 -24.28
N GLY A 3 -14.72 2.76 -25.52
CA GLY A 3 -13.84 2.70 -26.71
C GLY A 3 -13.01 3.96 -26.95
N GLN A 4 -13.52 5.14 -26.59
CA GLN A 4 -12.79 6.40 -26.73
C GLN A 4 -11.64 6.45 -25.71
N LEU A 5 -11.91 6.06 -24.47
CA LEU A 5 -10.92 6.08 -23.40
C LEU A 5 -9.75 5.12 -23.70
N LEU A 6 -10.05 3.96 -24.29
CA LEU A 6 -9.03 3.01 -24.77
C LEU A 6 -8.14 3.62 -25.88
N ALA A 7 -8.75 4.33 -26.83
CA ALA A 7 -8.04 4.99 -27.91
C ALA A 7 -7.14 6.13 -27.39
N ASP A 8 -7.64 6.90 -26.43
CA ASP A 8 -6.90 7.98 -25.79
C ASP A 8 -5.70 7.41 -25.02
N MET A 9 -5.89 6.36 -24.21
CA MET A 9 -4.80 5.70 -23.47
C MET A 9 -3.70 5.16 -24.41
N THR A 10 -4.10 4.59 -25.55
CA THR A 10 -3.15 4.09 -26.56
C THR A 10 -2.35 5.23 -27.20
N THR A 11 -3.03 6.34 -27.52
CA THR A 11 -2.39 7.53 -28.09
C THR A 11 -1.42 8.13 -27.09
N MET A 12 -1.85 8.30 -25.83
CA MET A 12 -1.01 8.77 -24.73
C MET A 12 0.23 7.90 -24.56
N ALA A 13 0.09 6.57 -24.57
CA ALA A 13 1.23 5.66 -24.42
C ALA A 13 2.26 5.81 -25.56
N ARG A 14 1.82 6.05 -26.79
CA ARG A 14 2.72 6.22 -27.96
C ARG A 14 3.33 7.62 -28.05
N GLU A 15 2.59 8.65 -27.67
CA GLU A 15 3.02 10.03 -27.88
C GLU A 15 3.67 10.67 -26.66
N SER A 16 3.43 10.15 -25.45
CA SER A 16 3.98 10.67 -24.19
C SER A 16 5.48 10.95 -24.27
N ARG A 17 6.26 10.06 -24.89
CA ARG A 17 7.71 10.25 -25.09
C ARG A 17 8.06 11.51 -25.88
N LYS A 18 7.26 11.89 -26.89
CA LYS A 18 7.48 13.11 -27.69
C LYS A 18 7.29 14.38 -26.86
N TRP A 19 6.39 14.29 -25.87
CA TRP A 19 6.01 15.40 -25.00
C TRP A 19 6.76 15.38 -23.66
N ASN A 20 7.76 14.50 -23.50
CA ASN A 20 8.48 14.27 -22.24
C ASN A 20 7.54 13.99 -21.04
N LEU A 21 6.43 13.29 -21.31
CA LEU A 21 5.45 12.90 -20.32
C LEU A 21 5.71 11.46 -19.84
N SER A 22 5.48 11.22 -18.54
CA SER A 22 5.46 9.88 -17.95
C SER A 22 4.02 9.49 -17.65
N ILE A 23 3.66 8.23 -17.92
CA ILE A 23 2.33 7.69 -17.63
C ILE A 23 2.48 6.56 -16.60
N GLY A 24 1.72 6.66 -15.52
CA GLY A 24 1.57 5.59 -14.53
C GLY A 24 0.13 5.10 -14.52
N LEU A 25 -0.07 3.78 -14.55
CA LEU A 25 -1.37 3.14 -14.42
C LEU A 25 -1.35 2.21 -13.21
N TYR A 26 -2.46 2.18 -12.47
CA TYR A 26 -2.64 1.34 -11.29
C TYR A 26 -3.93 0.55 -11.48
N THR A 27 -3.84 -0.78 -11.46
CA THR A 27 -4.98 -1.68 -11.70
C THR A 27 -4.92 -2.88 -10.78
N GLN A 28 -6.08 -3.47 -10.49
CA GLN A 28 -6.21 -4.78 -9.85
C GLN A 28 -6.21 -5.93 -10.86
N SER A 29 -6.63 -5.67 -12.10
CA SER A 29 -6.66 -6.66 -13.18
C SER A 29 -5.76 -6.21 -14.33
N ILE A 30 -4.87 -7.11 -14.74
CA ILE A 30 -3.98 -6.84 -15.87
C ILE A 30 -4.74 -6.78 -17.20
N ASP A 31 -5.90 -7.42 -17.28
CA ASP A 31 -6.73 -7.44 -18.49
C ASP A 31 -7.41 -6.10 -18.76
N ASP A 32 -7.48 -5.22 -17.76
CA ASP A 32 -7.99 -3.86 -17.92
C ASP A 32 -7.01 -2.95 -18.67
N ILE A 33 -5.75 -3.38 -18.84
CA ILE A 33 -4.69 -2.58 -19.45
C ILE A 33 -4.48 -3.00 -20.91
N PRO A 34 -4.54 -2.05 -21.87
CA PRO A 34 -4.26 -2.35 -23.27
C PRO A 34 -2.86 -2.94 -23.46
N LYS A 35 -2.74 -3.99 -24.29
CA LYS A 35 -1.47 -4.70 -24.57
C LYS A 35 -0.32 -3.75 -24.96
N ILE A 36 -0.61 -2.75 -25.79
CA ILE A 36 0.38 -1.76 -26.22
C ILE A 36 1.01 -0.99 -25.05
N ILE A 37 0.26 -0.75 -23.97
CA ILE A 37 0.80 -0.06 -22.79
C ILE A 37 1.74 -1.00 -22.03
N ILE A 38 1.35 -2.28 -21.91
CA ILE A 38 2.20 -3.32 -21.30
C ILE A 38 3.51 -3.49 -22.08
N GLU A 39 3.45 -3.45 -23.42
CA GLU A 39 4.63 -3.55 -24.28
C GLU A 39 5.55 -2.34 -24.15
N LEU A 40 4.98 -1.13 -24.07
CA LEU A 40 5.75 0.11 -23.95
C LEU A 40 6.20 0.43 -22.52
N ALA A 41 5.62 -0.21 -21.51
CA ALA A 41 5.97 0.03 -20.11
C ALA A 41 7.45 -0.28 -19.85
N THR A 42 8.17 0.73 -19.36
CA THR A 42 9.57 0.60 -18.93
C THR A 42 9.68 0.05 -17.51
N THR A 43 8.64 0.23 -16.71
CA THR A 43 8.60 -0.21 -15.31
C THR A 43 7.25 -0.86 -15.03
N ILE A 44 7.28 -2.08 -14.51
CA ILE A 44 6.09 -2.82 -14.07
C ILE A 44 6.36 -3.27 -12.64
N LEU A 45 5.46 -2.92 -11.73
CA LEU A 45 5.51 -3.34 -10.33
C LEU A 45 4.30 -4.21 -10.04
N ILE A 46 4.55 -5.44 -9.60
CA ILE A 46 3.51 -6.43 -9.28
C ILE A 46 3.52 -6.64 -7.76
N LEU A 47 2.47 -6.18 -7.10
CA LEU A 47 2.32 -6.21 -5.64
C LEU A 47 1.57 -7.46 -5.15
N GLY A 48 1.03 -8.24 -6.07
CA GLY A 48 0.28 -9.47 -5.80
C GLY A 48 -0.39 -9.96 -7.07
N ALA A 49 -0.51 -11.28 -7.19
CA ALA A 49 -1.17 -11.92 -8.33
C ALA A 49 -2.48 -12.61 -7.95
N GLY A 50 -2.79 -12.76 -6.66
CA GLY A 50 -4.03 -13.40 -6.22
C GLY A 50 -3.93 -14.92 -6.33
N THR A 51 -4.51 -15.52 -7.38
CA THR A 51 -4.59 -16.98 -7.57
C THR A 51 -3.37 -17.55 -8.28
N GLU A 52 -3.15 -18.88 -8.17
CA GLU A 52 -2.09 -19.60 -8.87
C GLU A 52 -2.17 -19.41 -10.40
N GLN A 53 -3.37 -19.50 -10.97
CA GLN A 53 -3.60 -19.22 -12.39
C GLN A 53 -3.13 -17.82 -12.80
N SER A 54 -3.42 -16.81 -11.97
CA SER A 54 -3.02 -15.43 -12.26
C SER A 54 -1.50 -15.26 -12.19
N ILE A 55 -0.81 -16.03 -11.34
CA ILE A 55 0.66 -16.05 -11.25
C ILE A 55 1.26 -16.65 -12.52
N GLU A 56 0.69 -17.74 -13.03
CA GLU A 56 1.11 -18.37 -14.28
C GLU A 56 0.91 -17.41 -15.46
N ASP A 57 -0.29 -16.81 -15.57
CA ASP A 57 -0.61 -15.84 -16.61
C ASP A 57 0.35 -14.63 -16.59
N MET A 58 0.65 -14.08 -15.41
CA MET A 58 1.62 -12.99 -15.27
C MET A 58 3.05 -13.45 -15.59
N THR A 59 3.42 -14.66 -15.19
CA THR A 59 4.74 -15.26 -15.48
C THR A 59 4.95 -15.36 -16.98
N GLU A 60 3.96 -15.85 -17.72
CA GLU A 60 3.99 -15.95 -19.17
C GLU A 60 3.99 -14.55 -19.83
N ARG A 61 3.02 -13.70 -19.49
CA ARG A 61 2.85 -12.38 -20.13
C ARG A 61 4.07 -11.46 -19.97
N PHE A 62 4.76 -11.53 -18.83
CA PHE A 62 5.93 -10.69 -18.57
C PHE A 62 7.27 -11.40 -18.78
N GLY A 63 7.24 -12.71 -19.03
CA GLY A 63 8.43 -13.57 -19.09
C GLY A 63 9.22 -13.47 -17.78
N LEU A 64 8.55 -13.73 -16.65
CA LEU A 64 9.18 -13.70 -15.34
C LEU A 64 10.23 -14.79 -15.21
N ASN A 65 11.34 -14.51 -14.53
CA ASN A 65 12.32 -15.55 -14.20
C ASN A 65 11.79 -16.41 -13.03
N GLY A 66 12.40 -17.59 -12.83
CA GLY A 66 11.97 -18.52 -11.77
C GLY A 66 11.96 -17.91 -10.37
N ALA A 67 12.92 -17.02 -10.05
CA ALA A 67 12.97 -16.36 -8.75
C ALA A 67 11.81 -15.37 -8.53
N CYS A 68 11.44 -14.59 -9.55
CA CYS A 68 10.33 -13.65 -9.48
C CYS A 68 8.98 -14.36 -9.51
N SER A 69 8.82 -15.41 -10.30
CA SER A 69 7.62 -16.25 -10.31
C SER A 69 7.41 -16.92 -8.94
N TYR A 70 8.47 -17.49 -8.37
CA TYR A 70 8.46 -18.04 -7.02
C TYR A 70 8.10 -16.98 -5.97
N ALA A 71 8.74 -15.80 -6.01
CA ALA A 71 8.45 -14.72 -5.08
C ALA A 71 7.00 -14.24 -5.19
N LEU A 72 6.47 -14.12 -6.42
CA LEU A 72 5.10 -13.70 -6.69
C LEU A 72 4.07 -14.65 -6.04
N ALA A 73 4.33 -15.96 -6.10
CA ALA A 73 3.51 -16.98 -5.44
C ALA A 73 3.53 -16.93 -3.91
N HIS A 74 4.54 -16.29 -3.32
CA HIS A 74 4.76 -16.22 -1.87
C HIS A 74 4.70 -14.78 -1.34
N LEU A 75 4.15 -13.83 -2.11
CA LEU A 75 3.95 -12.47 -1.61
C LEU A 75 2.93 -12.48 -0.47
N GLY A 76 3.42 -12.15 0.72
CA GLY A 76 2.59 -11.96 1.90
C GLY A 76 1.93 -10.58 1.93
N LYS A 77 1.02 -10.41 2.88
CA LYS A 77 0.47 -9.08 3.22
C LYS A 77 1.60 -8.16 3.70
N PRO A 78 1.47 -6.83 3.49
CA PRO A 78 2.38 -5.86 4.09
C PRO A 78 2.55 -6.09 5.59
N GLY A 79 3.78 -6.02 6.08
CA GLY A 79 4.12 -6.18 7.49
C GLY A 79 5.09 -5.12 7.98
N PRO A 80 5.57 -5.23 9.24
CA PRO A 80 6.51 -4.26 9.83
C PRO A 80 7.83 -4.10 9.05
N ALA A 81 8.25 -5.15 8.34
CA ALA A 81 9.44 -5.13 7.48
C ALA A 81 9.18 -4.54 6.08
N GLY A 82 7.95 -4.07 5.81
CA GLY A 82 7.52 -3.57 4.50
C GLY A 82 6.65 -4.57 3.73
N SER A 83 6.48 -4.29 2.44
CA SER A 83 5.73 -5.12 1.49
C SER A 83 6.64 -5.56 0.36
N ASN A 84 6.73 -6.87 0.14
CA ASN A 84 7.50 -7.40 -0.96
C ASN A 84 6.71 -7.27 -2.27
N LEU A 85 7.42 -7.03 -3.37
CA LEU A 85 6.85 -6.98 -4.72
C LEU A 85 7.86 -7.49 -5.75
N VAL A 86 7.36 -7.77 -6.95
CA VAL A 86 8.19 -8.05 -8.11
C VAL A 86 8.27 -6.80 -8.98
N GLY A 87 9.49 -6.34 -9.25
CA GLY A 87 9.78 -5.21 -10.14
C GLY A 87 10.42 -5.67 -11.44
N ILE A 88 9.87 -5.21 -12.56
CA ILE A 88 10.41 -5.44 -13.90
C ILE A 88 10.83 -4.09 -14.47
N PHE A 89 12.09 -3.98 -14.89
CA PHE A 89 12.67 -2.77 -15.43
C PHE A 89 13.23 -3.05 -16.83
N ARG A 90 12.68 -2.40 -17.84
CA ARG A 90 13.21 -2.42 -19.20
C ARG A 90 14.04 -1.16 -19.41
N THR A 91 15.34 -1.36 -19.57
CA THR A 91 16.32 -0.30 -19.76
C THR A 91 17.01 -0.45 -21.11
N GLY A 92 17.78 0.56 -21.53
CA GLY A 92 18.61 0.45 -22.73
C GLY A 92 19.64 -0.70 -22.69
N ALA A 93 20.02 -1.14 -21.49
CA ALA A 93 20.93 -2.28 -21.28
C ALA A 93 20.22 -3.64 -21.24
N GLY A 94 18.87 -3.66 -21.28
CA GLY A 94 18.06 -4.88 -21.26
C GLY A 94 17.04 -4.92 -20.12
N LYS A 95 16.48 -6.12 -19.92
CA LYS A 95 15.43 -6.41 -18.94
C LYS A 95 16.04 -6.87 -17.61
N SER A 96 15.76 -6.13 -16.54
CA SER A 96 16.08 -6.52 -15.15
C SER A 96 14.80 -6.91 -14.41
N GLN A 97 14.89 -7.95 -13.59
CA GLN A 97 13.79 -8.42 -12.74
C GLN A 97 14.29 -8.59 -11.32
N LEU A 98 13.59 -7.99 -10.36
CA LEU A 98 14.03 -7.93 -8.98
C LEU A 98 12.84 -8.22 -8.05
N VAL A 99 13.13 -8.91 -6.95
CA VAL A 99 12.24 -8.94 -5.78
C VAL A 99 12.64 -7.77 -4.91
N LEU A 100 11.71 -6.86 -4.66
CA LEU A 100 11.94 -5.63 -3.93
C LEU A 100 11.10 -5.61 -2.66
N SER A 101 11.60 -4.94 -1.63
CA SER A 101 10.85 -4.66 -0.41
C SER A 101 10.55 -3.17 -0.33
N LEU A 102 9.28 -2.81 -0.49
CA LEU A 102 8.81 -1.46 -0.22
C LEU A 102 8.72 -1.25 1.28
N THR A 103 9.63 -0.45 1.80
CA THR A 103 9.62 0.01 3.18
C THR A 103 9.11 1.45 3.22
N ILE A 104 8.33 1.75 4.24
CA ILE A 104 7.80 3.09 4.47
C ILE A 104 7.97 3.42 5.94
N GLY A 105 8.41 4.66 6.22
CA GLY A 105 8.71 5.08 7.59
C GLY A 105 7.46 5.09 8.47
N GLY A 106 7.63 4.86 9.78
CA GLY A 106 6.51 4.78 10.73
C GLY A 106 5.60 6.01 10.73
N GLN A 107 6.15 7.22 10.52
CA GLN A 107 5.35 8.44 10.40
C GLN A 107 4.45 8.41 9.15
N ALA A 108 4.98 7.93 8.03
CA ALA A 108 4.23 7.83 6.78
C ALA A 108 3.19 6.70 6.82
N LEU A 109 3.48 5.57 7.49
CA LEU A 109 2.44 4.57 7.78
C LEU A 109 1.24 5.19 8.50
N TRP A 110 1.50 6.00 9.54
CA TRP A 110 0.46 6.69 10.28
C TRP A 110 -0.24 7.78 9.46
N ALA A 111 0.50 8.50 8.62
CA ALA A 111 -0.07 9.52 7.74
C ALA A 111 -1.03 8.90 6.70
N PHE A 112 -0.73 7.68 6.22
CA PHE A 112 -1.50 7.00 5.19
C PHE A 112 -2.49 5.95 5.71
N SER A 113 -2.53 5.69 7.03
CA SER A 113 -3.54 4.80 7.59
C SER A 113 -4.94 5.34 7.34
N THR A 114 -5.81 4.46 6.84
CA THR A 114 -7.23 4.68 6.55
C THR A 114 -8.14 3.99 7.56
N THR A 115 -7.59 3.25 8.52
CA THR A 115 -8.33 2.57 9.58
C THR A 115 -9.05 3.60 10.45
N THR A 116 -10.34 3.40 10.73
CA THR A 116 -11.18 4.35 11.47
C THR A 116 -10.59 4.71 12.84
N GLU A 117 -10.11 3.73 13.60
CA GLU A 117 -9.49 3.94 14.92
C GLU A 117 -8.21 4.79 14.80
N ASP A 118 -7.35 4.48 13.84
CA ASP A 118 -6.10 5.20 13.61
C ASP A 118 -6.37 6.65 13.16
N VAL A 119 -7.32 6.85 12.25
CA VAL A 119 -7.75 8.18 11.79
C VAL A 119 -8.29 8.99 12.97
N THR A 120 -9.05 8.37 13.86
CA THR A 120 -9.64 9.02 15.04
C THR A 120 -8.57 9.46 16.02
N ILE A 121 -7.62 8.58 16.36
CA ILE A 121 -6.49 8.90 17.24
C ILE A 121 -5.64 10.01 16.61
N ARG A 122 -5.25 9.85 15.35
CA ARG A 122 -4.40 10.81 14.61
C ARG A 122 -5.05 12.20 14.54
N ASN A 123 -6.32 12.27 14.15
CA ASN A 123 -7.03 13.56 14.05
C ASN A 123 -7.24 14.20 15.42
N SER A 124 -7.40 13.40 16.48
CA SER A 124 -7.50 13.92 17.85
C SER A 124 -6.18 14.52 18.32
N LEU A 125 -5.05 13.89 18.00
CA LEU A 125 -3.71 14.42 18.30
C LEU A 125 -3.41 15.68 17.48
N TYR A 126 -3.79 15.74 16.20
CA TYR A 126 -3.61 16.94 15.37
C TYR A 126 -4.34 18.19 15.89
N LYS A 127 -5.39 18.01 16.71
CA LYS A 127 -6.07 19.13 17.37
C LYS A 127 -5.32 19.66 18.60
N ARG A 128 -4.36 18.90 19.12
CA ARG A 128 -3.64 19.18 20.39
C ARG A 128 -2.17 19.52 20.16
N MET A 129 -1.59 19.12 19.04
CA MET A 129 -0.19 19.36 18.70
C MET A 129 0.03 19.41 17.18
N GLU A 130 1.23 19.82 16.78
CA GLU A 130 1.64 19.86 15.37
C GLU A 130 1.61 18.46 14.73
N PRO A 131 1.12 18.33 13.47
CA PRO A 131 0.98 17.03 12.81
C PRO A 131 2.26 16.21 12.73
N SER A 132 3.41 16.84 12.51
CA SER A 132 4.71 16.17 12.46
C SER A 132 5.08 15.53 13.79
N GLU A 133 4.81 16.23 14.90
CA GLU A 133 5.08 15.73 16.25
C GLU A 133 4.11 14.60 16.64
N ALA A 134 2.83 14.76 16.32
CA ALA A 134 1.84 13.70 16.50
C ALA A 134 2.25 12.41 15.76
N LEU A 135 2.62 12.52 14.48
CA LEU A 135 3.08 11.39 13.68
C LEU A 135 4.37 10.77 14.24
N ARG A 136 5.31 11.58 14.73
CA ARG A 136 6.54 11.10 15.35
C ARG A 136 6.25 10.25 16.59
N ARG A 137 5.40 10.75 17.50
CA ARG A 137 5.05 10.03 18.73
C ARG A 137 4.23 8.77 18.45
N LEU A 138 3.28 8.85 17.51
CA LEU A 138 2.53 7.69 17.02
C LEU A 138 3.46 6.61 16.44
N ALA A 139 4.43 7.00 15.63
CA ALA A 139 5.40 6.08 15.05
C ALA A 139 6.33 5.44 16.10
N ILE A 140 6.67 6.17 17.17
CA ILE A 140 7.45 5.62 18.30
C ILE A 140 6.60 4.61 19.08
N ARG A 141 5.36 4.97 19.41
CA ARG A 141 4.47 4.14 20.23
C ARG A 141 3.95 2.90 19.49
N PHE A 142 3.71 3.05 18.19
CA PHE A 142 3.15 2.05 17.29
C PHE A 142 3.94 2.03 15.97
N PRO A 143 5.13 1.41 15.95
CA PRO A 143 6.01 1.40 14.78
C PRO A 143 5.41 0.66 13.58
N GLY A 144 4.45 -0.24 13.82
CA GLY A 144 3.71 -0.94 12.77
C GLY A 144 2.67 -0.08 12.02
N GLY A 145 2.51 1.20 12.39
CA GLY A 145 1.64 2.12 11.65
C GLY A 145 0.15 2.06 11.99
N SER A 146 -0.23 1.31 13.02
CA SER A 146 -1.62 1.18 13.46
C SER A 146 -1.70 0.89 14.96
N ALA A 147 -2.71 1.45 15.62
CA ALA A 147 -3.08 1.14 17.00
C ALA A 147 -4.19 0.09 17.09
N LYS A 148 -4.73 -0.41 15.97
CA LYS A 148 -5.90 -1.30 15.94
C LYS A 148 -5.77 -2.51 16.87
N SER A 149 -4.64 -3.22 16.83
CA SER A 149 -4.41 -4.38 17.71
C SER A 149 -4.40 -4.01 19.19
N GLU A 150 -3.92 -2.82 19.53
CA GLU A 150 -3.92 -2.31 20.90
C GLU A 150 -5.32 -1.92 21.36
N VAL A 151 -6.08 -1.22 20.50
CA VAL A 151 -7.47 -0.86 20.76
C VAL A 151 -8.31 -2.10 21.01
N GLU A 152 -8.17 -3.12 20.15
CA GLU A 152 -8.88 -4.38 20.28
C GLU A 152 -8.51 -5.12 21.57
N ARG A 153 -7.22 -5.16 21.92
CA ARG A 153 -6.74 -5.75 23.17
C ARG A 153 -7.33 -5.06 24.40
N ARG A 154 -7.38 -3.72 24.41
CA ARG A 154 -7.96 -2.95 25.52
C ARG A 154 -9.47 -3.14 25.59
N ARG A 155 -10.16 -3.16 24.45
CA ARG A 155 -11.60 -3.41 24.37
C ARG A 155 -11.97 -4.74 25.02
N MET A 156 -11.25 -5.83 24.67
CA MET A 156 -11.49 -7.16 25.26
C MET A 156 -11.30 -7.22 26.79
N ARG A 157 -10.47 -6.34 27.37
CA ARG A 157 -10.25 -6.28 28.82
C ARG A 157 -11.39 -5.59 29.59
N VAL A 158 -12.22 -4.80 28.90
CA VAL A 158 -13.29 -3.98 29.52
C VAL A 158 -14.67 -4.64 29.36
N THR A 159 -14.84 -5.60 28.44
CA THR A 159 -16.12 -6.24 28.07
C THR A 159 -16.88 -6.96 29.20
N ASP A 160 -16.42 -6.93 30.45
CA ASP A 160 -17.18 -7.53 31.56
C ASP A 160 -18.38 -6.69 32.02
N GLN A 161 -18.47 -5.35 31.80
CA GLN A 161 -19.49 -4.53 32.48
C GLN A 161 -20.05 -3.26 31.76
N SER A 162 -19.93 -3.06 30.43
CA SER A 162 -20.42 -1.80 29.79
C SER A 162 -20.88 -1.92 28.33
N ALA A 163 -21.65 -0.95 27.83
CA ALA A 163 -22.07 -0.85 26.43
C ALA A 163 -20.85 -0.68 25.49
N ALA A 164 -20.83 -1.42 24.38
CA ALA A 164 -19.64 -1.59 23.55
C ALA A 164 -19.07 -0.28 22.95
N ASP A 165 -19.93 0.69 22.64
CA ASP A 165 -19.53 1.95 22.00
C ASP A 165 -18.84 2.91 22.97
N ASP A 166 -19.33 3.01 24.20
CA ASP A 166 -18.72 3.85 25.24
C ASP A 166 -17.30 3.35 25.61
N VAL A 167 -17.13 2.03 25.61
CA VAL A 167 -15.83 1.39 25.84
C VAL A 167 -14.83 1.78 24.75
N LEU A 168 -15.25 1.77 23.48
CA LEU A 168 -14.36 2.13 22.37
C LEU A 168 -13.92 3.59 22.47
N VAL A 169 -14.84 4.52 22.72
CA VAL A 169 -14.52 5.95 22.84
C VAL A 169 -13.53 6.19 23.98
N ASN A 170 -13.74 5.56 25.14
CA ASN A 170 -12.84 5.67 26.28
C ASN A 170 -11.45 5.14 25.98
N VAL A 171 -11.35 3.96 25.35
CA VAL A 171 -10.06 3.37 24.95
C VAL A 171 -9.29 4.28 23.98
N LEU A 172 -9.97 4.87 23.00
CA LEU A 172 -9.35 5.80 22.06
C LEU A 172 -8.86 7.07 22.77
N HIS A 173 -9.66 7.62 23.69
CA HIS A 173 -9.29 8.79 24.48
C HIS A 173 -8.07 8.53 25.38
N GLU A 174 -8.01 7.38 26.04
CA GLU A 174 -6.84 6.97 26.84
C GLU A 174 -5.58 6.91 25.99
N ILE A 175 -5.64 6.26 24.82
CA ILE A 175 -4.48 6.15 23.91
C ILE A 175 -4.02 7.53 23.46
N VAL A 176 -4.95 8.44 23.13
CA VAL A 176 -4.60 9.81 22.73
C VAL A 176 -3.90 10.52 23.89
N HIS A 177 -4.40 10.42 25.11
CA HIS A 177 -3.81 11.09 26.28
C HIS A 177 -2.42 10.55 26.63
N GLU A 178 -2.21 9.22 26.53
CA GLU A 178 -0.89 8.61 26.71
C GLU A 178 0.14 9.16 25.72
N ILE A 179 -0.24 9.29 24.45
CA ILE A 179 0.66 9.79 23.39
C ILE A 179 0.92 11.29 23.54
N GLU A 180 -0.08 12.05 23.99
CA GLU A 180 0.07 13.47 24.31
C GLU A 180 1.06 13.73 25.44
N ALA A 181 1.17 12.80 26.40
CA ALA A 181 2.08 12.92 27.54
C ALA A 181 3.53 12.45 27.25
N MET A 182 3.81 11.85 26.09
CA MET A 182 5.16 11.44 25.66
C MET A 182 6.08 12.62 25.33
#